data_AF-A0ABD3N593-F1
#
_entry.id   AF-A0ABD3N593-F1
#
_cell.length_a   1.000
_cell.length_b   1.000
_cell.length_c   1.000
_cell.angle_alpha   90.00
_cell.angle_beta   90.00
_cell.angle_gamma   90.00
#
_symmetry.space_group_name_H-M   'P 1'
#
loop_
_entity.id
_entity.type
_entity.pdbx_description
1 polymer ?
#
loop_
_entity_poly.entity_id
_entity_poly.type
_entity_poly.pdbx_seq_one_letter_code
_entity_poly.pdbx_strand_id
1 'polypeptide(L)'
;MINPLPEADGPTPPAKTVTGKEDQRPLVIAANLTSDVYTEENPPMDWADMCLLMPHEAIRSQMTMMVQSAAALPDDPSANEAWKVTLFAKWYIDYFFVSVNEHHDAEEEIFFPWIKTRTPYPERLFSKCHEELISTMKQMKMACESICRNGGKNCTADISLLKNTIPTFVRDMRSHLQEEEESIPALMRSHFTEEEENKTVDKILKAGGLALTKTFLPAILLSMQLWMTPESYDEFCKSLPMPIKHLTFKYYLPDFENVVIPMRDAPTLTKEPKLKKVGCFGIAFCFPCIL
;
A
#
# COMPACT_ATOMS: atom_id res chain seq x y z
N MET A 1 -21.83 8.40 -79.34
CA MET A 1 -20.97 7.92 -78.24
C MET A 1 -20.19 9.11 -77.74
N ILE A 2 -20.56 9.64 -76.59
CA ILE A 2 -19.92 10.78 -75.92
C ILE A 2 -19.61 10.28 -74.52
N ASN A 3 -18.32 10.28 -74.14
CA ASN A 3 -17.86 9.89 -72.81
C ASN A 3 -18.38 10.88 -71.76
N PRO A 4 -18.75 10.43 -70.55
CA PRO A 4 -19.00 11.35 -69.44
C PRO A 4 -17.67 11.92 -68.91
N LEU A 5 -17.73 13.18 -68.50
CA LEU A 5 -16.68 13.94 -67.81
C LEU A 5 -16.38 13.34 -66.42
N PRO A 6 -15.17 13.54 -65.87
CA PRO A 6 -14.80 13.02 -64.55
C PRO A 6 -15.52 13.79 -63.44
N GLU A 7 -15.97 13.06 -62.42
CA GLU A 7 -16.56 13.61 -61.21
C GLU A 7 -15.56 14.52 -60.49
N ALA A 8 -16.02 15.70 -60.08
CA ALA A 8 -15.24 16.64 -59.29
C ALA A 8 -15.11 16.13 -57.85
N ASP A 9 -13.88 15.99 -57.37
CA ASP A 9 -13.59 15.75 -55.96
C ASP A 9 -14.22 16.87 -55.10
N GLY A 10 -15.17 16.48 -54.27
CA GLY A 10 -15.75 17.35 -53.24
C GLY A 10 -14.69 17.74 -52.20
N PRO A 11 -14.87 18.86 -51.49
CA PRO A 11 -13.89 19.33 -50.52
C PRO A 11 -13.71 18.29 -49.40
N THR A 12 -12.46 17.86 -49.20
CA THR A 12 -12.03 17.03 -48.08
C THR A 12 -12.50 17.69 -46.77
N PRO A 13 -13.16 16.96 -45.85
CA PRO A 13 -13.58 17.53 -44.59
C PRO A 13 -12.33 17.99 -43.82
N PRO A 14 -12.38 19.14 -43.13
CA PRO A 14 -11.24 19.62 -42.38
C PRO A 14 -10.88 18.57 -41.32
N ALA A 15 -9.59 18.26 -41.22
CA ALA A 15 -9.05 17.42 -40.16
C ALA A 15 -9.58 17.97 -38.83
N LYS A 16 -10.29 17.12 -38.07
CA LYS A 16 -10.65 17.43 -36.70
C LYS A 16 -9.34 17.55 -35.92
N THR A 17 -8.89 18.78 -35.70
CA THR A 17 -7.99 19.12 -34.62
C THR A 17 -8.72 18.75 -33.33
N VAL A 18 -8.39 17.58 -32.77
CA VAL A 18 -8.77 17.22 -31.40
C VAL A 18 -7.90 18.06 -30.47
N THR A 19 -8.23 19.35 -30.35
CA THR A 19 -7.78 20.17 -29.23
C THR A 19 -8.73 19.92 -28.08
N GLY A 20 -8.60 18.75 -27.47
CA GLY A 20 -9.28 18.37 -26.24
C GLY A 20 -8.24 18.22 -25.14
N LYS A 21 -7.73 19.33 -24.59
CA LYS A 21 -7.36 19.32 -23.18
C LYS A 21 -8.67 19.27 -22.43
N GLU A 22 -9.25 18.08 -22.29
CA GLU A 22 -10.25 17.87 -21.25
C GLU A 22 -9.62 18.34 -19.94
N ASP A 23 -10.44 19.01 -19.14
CA ASP A 23 -10.15 19.57 -17.84
C ASP A 23 -9.67 18.46 -16.88
N GLN A 24 -8.42 18.03 -17.04
CA GLN A 24 -7.76 17.05 -16.18
C GLN A 24 -7.49 17.74 -14.86
N ARG A 25 -8.51 17.74 -14.00
CA ARG A 25 -8.32 18.04 -12.60
C ARG A 25 -7.25 17.09 -12.05
N PRO A 26 -6.29 17.60 -11.25
CA PRO A 26 -5.22 16.77 -10.74
C PRO A 26 -5.79 15.62 -9.91
N LEU A 27 -5.31 14.40 -10.18
CA LEU A 27 -5.70 13.20 -9.43
C LEU A 27 -5.20 13.24 -7.98
N VAL A 28 -4.11 13.99 -7.75
CA VAL A 28 -3.37 14.01 -6.49
C VAL A 28 -3.02 15.42 -6.04
N ILE A 29 -2.75 15.54 -4.75
CA ILE A 29 -2.08 16.66 -4.09
C ILE A 29 -0.60 16.28 -4.00
N ALA A 30 0.15 16.53 -5.07
CA ALA A 30 1.54 16.05 -5.21
C ALA A 30 2.46 16.46 -4.04
N ALA A 31 2.24 17.63 -3.43
CA ALA A 31 2.94 18.09 -2.24
C ALA A 31 2.87 17.14 -1.02
N ASN A 32 1.85 16.27 -0.98
CA ASN A 32 1.62 15.34 0.13
C ASN A 32 2.08 13.91 -0.18
N LEU A 33 2.56 13.65 -1.40
CA LEU A 33 3.14 12.34 -1.75
C LEU A 33 4.46 12.14 -1.02
N THR A 34 4.73 10.88 -0.65
CA THR A 34 5.98 10.46 -0.03
C THR A 34 6.88 9.65 -0.98
N SER A 35 6.42 9.41 -2.21
CA SER A 35 7.18 8.79 -3.30
C SER A 35 8.44 9.59 -3.63
N ASP A 36 9.49 8.86 -3.98
CA ASP A 36 10.76 9.43 -4.46
C ASP A 36 10.75 9.66 -6.00
N VAL A 37 9.70 9.19 -6.70
CA VAL A 37 9.54 9.26 -8.17
C VAL A 37 8.59 10.39 -8.57
N TYR A 38 7.48 10.53 -7.86
CA TYR A 38 6.42 11.48 -8.20
C TYR A 38 6.55 12.78 -7.41
N THR A 39 6.56 13.90 -8.12
CA THR A 39 6.71 15.26 -7.55
C THR A 39 5.66 16.21 -8.11
N GLU A 40 5.68 17.49 -7.71
CA GLU A 40 4.84 18.52 -8.34
C GLU A 40 5.16 18.72 -9.83
N GLU A 41 6.43 18.58 -10.20
CA GLU A 41 6.92 18.68 -11.59
C GLU A 41 6.72 17.38 -12.38
N ASN A 42 6.60 16.24 -11.69
CA ASN A 42 6.36 14.93 -12.27
C ASN A 42 5.23 14.20 -11.51
N PRO A 43 3.97 14.68 -11.59
CA PRO A 43 2.86 14.07 -10.86
C PRO A 43 2.46 12.72 -11.50
N PRO A 44 1.83 11.81 -10.75
CA PRO A 44 1.23 10.61 -11.33
C PRO A 44 0.09 11.01 -12.28
N MET A 45 0.07 10.43 -13.47
CA MET A 45 -0.76 10.89 -14.58
C MET A 45 -1.92 9.96 -14.91
N ASP A 46 -1.78 8.66 -14.65
CA ASP A 46 -2.73 7.65 -15.11
C ASP A 46 -2.75 6.39 -14.23
N TRP A 47 -3.63 5.44 -14.59
CA TRP A 47 -3.80 4.15 -13.93
C TRP A 47 -2.50 3.37 -13.77
N ALA A 48 -1.53 3.53 -14.69
CA ALA A 48 -0.27 2.82 -14.65
C ALA A 48 0.65 3.33 -13.53
N ASP A 49 0.63 4.63 -13.24
CA ASP A 49 1.32 5.16 -12.04
C ASP A 49 0.61 4.72 -10.76
N MET A 50 -0.72 4.78 -10.78
CA MET A 50 -1.54 4.55 -9.60
C MET A 50 -1.48 3.10 -9.10
N CYS A 51 -1.26 2.12 -9.98
CA CYS A 51 -1.32 0.70 -9.63
C CYS A 51 -0.36 0.29 -8.50
N LEU A 52 0.88 0.80 -8.51
CA LEU A 52 1.86 0.58 -7.44
C LEU A 52 1.87 1.73 -6.43
N LEU A 53 1.62 2.97 -6.87
CA LEU A 53 1.67 4.13 -5.97
C LEU A 53 0.70 4.01 -4.79
N MET A 54 -0.52 3.51 -5.02
CA MET A 54 -1.53 3.38 -3.95
C MET A 54 -1.06 2.48 -2.78
N PRO A 55 -0.66 1.21 -3.00
CA PRO A 55 -0.11 0.40 -1.92
C PRO A 55 1.23 0.93 -1.39
N HIS A 56 2.09 1.50 -2.24
CA HIS A 56 3.41 1.97 -1.82
C HIS A 56 3.33 3.18 -0.88
N GLU A 57 2.43 4.13 -1.13
CA GLU A 57 2.20 5.25 -0.21
C GLU A 57 1.66 4.78 1.14
N ALA A 58 0.89 3.68 1.19
CA ALA A 58 0.51 3.08 2.47
C ALA A 58 1.71 2.50 3.21
N ILE A 59 2.58 1.77 2.52
CA ILE A 59 3.81 1.21 3.11
C ILE A 59 4.71 2.36 3.62
N ARG A 60 4.97 3.39 2.81
CA ARG A 60 5.77 4.56 3.21
C ARG A 60 5.19 5.31 4.40
N SER A 61 3.87 5.52 4.42
CA SER A 61 3.17 6.17 5.54
C SER A 61 3.35 5.38 6.85
N GLN A 62 3.16 4.06 6.81
CA GLN A 62 3.38 3.19 7.97
C GLN A 62 4.85 3.16 8.39
N MET A 63 5.79 3.11 7.44
CA MET A 63 7.24 3.13 7.73
C MET A 63 7.69 4.43 8.40
N THR A 64 7.16 5.57 7.96
CA THR A 64 7.46 6.88 8.57
C THR A 64 7.11 6.87 10.06
N MET A 65 5.92 6.36 10.38
CA MET A 65 5.47 6.23 11.76
C MET A 65 6.20 5.13 12.53
N MET A 66 6.64 4.07 11.85
CA MET A 66 7.46 3.01 12.43
C MET A 66 8.80 3.52 12.92
N VAL A 67 9.48 4.38 12.16
CA VAL A 67 10.75 5.01 12.56
C VAL A 67 10.56 5.85 13.82
N GLN A 68 9.52 6.68 13.85
CA GLN A 68 9.20 7.51 15.02
C GLN A 68 8.90 6.66 16.26
N SER A 69 8.10 5.61 16.09
CA SER A 69 7.71 4.70 17.17
C SER A 69 8.92 3.91 17.68
N ALA A 70 9.78 3.41 16.79
CA ALA A 70 11.00 2.70 17.15
C ALA A 70 11.96 3.60 17.95
N ALA A 71 12.16 4.84 17.51
CA ALA A 71 12.99 5.81 18.23
C ALA A 71 12.46 6.10 19.64
N ALA A 72 11.14 6.09 19.82
CA ALA A 72 10.47 6.31 21.11
C ALA A 72 10.35 5.06 22.00
N LEU A 73 10.81 3.89 21.55
CA LEU A 73 10.82 2.69 22.40
C LEU A 73 11.74 2.90 23.62
N PRO A 74 11.30 2.55 24.84
CA PRO A 74 12.17 2.58 26.02
C PRO A 74 13.27 1.53 25.87
N ASP A 75 14.53 1.89 26.13
CA ASP A 75 15.67 0.96 26.00
C ASP A 75 15.59 -0.18 27.03
N ASP A 76 15.13 0.13 28.25
CA ASP A 76 14.86 -0.82 29.31
C ASP A 76 13.46 -0.57 29.90
N PRO A 77 12.40 -1.18 29.32
CA PRO A 77 11.03 -0.91 29.73
C PRO A 77 10.79 -1.37 31.17
N SER A 78 10.39 -0.42 32.02
CA SER A 78 9.87 -0.78 33.33
C SER A 78 8.48 -1.44 33.21
N ALA A 79 7.95 -1.98 34.31
CA ALA A 79 6.66 -2.67 34.30
C ALA A 79 5.49 -1.79 33.81
N ASN A 80 5.57 -0.47 33.98
CA ASN A 80 4.52 0.48 33.54
C ASN A 80 4.71 0.94 32.08
N GLU A 81 5.78 0.53 31.40
CA GLU A 81 6.12 0.86 30.01
C GLU A 81 6.09 -0.37 29.10
N ALA A 82 6.07 -1.58 29.67
CA ALA A 82 6.05 -2.84 28.92
C ALA A 82 4.91 -2.92 27.87
N TRP A 83 3.77 -2.24 28.12
CA TRP A 83 2.68 -2.15 27.15
C TRP A 83 3.09 -1.43 25.87
N LYS A 84 3.98 -0.44 25.92
CA LYS A 84 4.44 0.31 24.74
C LYS A 84 5.09 -0.61 23.73
N VAL A 85 6.05 -1.39 24.20
CA VAL A 85 6.83 -2.32 23.39
C VAL A 85 5.96 -3.48 22.93
N THR A 86 5.08 -3.99 23.80
CA THR A 86 4.17 -5.09 23.48
C THR A 86 3.17 -4.70 22.38
N LEU A 87 2.57 -3.52 22.47
CA LEU A 87 1.60 -3.06 21.47
C LEU A 87 2.28 -2.78 20.12
N PHE A 88 3.46 -2.15 20.12
CA PHE A 88 4.25 -1.95 18.91
C PHE A 88 4.62 -3.28 18.25
N ALA A 89 5.10 -4.25 19.02
CA ALA A 89 5.46 -5.58 18.51
C ALA A 89 4.26 -6.32 17.91
N LYS A 90 3.09 -6.26 18.55
CA LYS A 90 1.85 -6.81 18.00
C LYS A 90 1.43 -6.12 16.71
N TRP A 91 1.52 -4.78 16.66
CA TRP A 91 1.23 -4.04 15.44
C TRP A 91 2.13 -4.50 14.29
N TYR A 92 3.43 -4.62 14.55
CA TYR A 92 4.39 -5.06 13.54
C TYR A 92 4.04 -6.46 13.01
N ILE A 93 3.78 -7.43 13.89
CA ILE A 93 3.50 -8.82 13.50
C ILE A 93 2.16 -8.95 12.77
N ASP A 94 1.10 -8.39 13.34
CA ASP A 94 -0.28 -8.69 12.92
C ASP A 94 -0.74 -7.81 11.75
N TYR A 95 -0.08 -6.67 11.53
CA TYR A 95 -0.47 -5.70 10.51
C TYR A 95 0.65 -5.36 9.54
N PHE A 96 1.75 -4.76 10.00
CA PHE A 96 2.78 -4.28 9.06
C PHE A 96 3.44 -5.43 8.29
N PHE A 97 3.88 -6.47 9.00
CA PHE A 97 4.51 -7.65 8.40
C PHE A 97 3.55 -8.36 7.44
N VAL A 98 2.29 -8.56 7.85
CA VAL A 98 1.27 -9.21 7.00
C VAL A 98 1.01 -8.38 5.75
N SER A 99 0.76 -7.08 5.88
CA SER A 99 0.44 -6.21 4.76
C SER A 99 1.56 -6.16 3.71
N VAL A 100 2.81 -6.01 4.15
CA VAL A 100 3.95 -5.96 3.23
C VAL A 100 4.24 -7.33 2.60
N ASN A 101 4.10 -8.43 3.36
CA ASN A 101 4.31 -9.77 2.80
C ASN A 101 3.23 -10.14 1.76
N GLU A 102 1.97 -9.81 2.03
CA GLU A 102 0.88 -10.06 1.07
C GLU A 102 0.99 -9.16 -0.18
N HIS A 103 1.45 -7.92 -0.03
CA HIS A 103 1.78 -7.04 -1.17
C HIS A 103 2.85 -7.68 -2.06
N HIS A 104 3.96 -8.09 -1.45
CA HIS A 104 5.05 -8.80 -2.13
C HIS A 104 4.56 -10.10 -2.81
N ASP A 105 3.77 -10.92 -2.12
CA ASP A 105 3.27 -12.18 -2.67
C ASP A 105 2.31 -11.92 -3.86
N ALA A 106 1.48 -10.87 -3.79
CA ALA A 106 0.65 -10.46 -4.91
C ALA A 106 1.48 -10.04 -6.14
N GLU A 107 2.60 -9.38 -5.92
CA GLU A 107 3.53 -8.97 -6.96
C GLU A 107 4.22 -10.18 -7.61
N GLU A 108 4.86 -11.03 -6.82
CA GLU A 108 5.65 -12.16 -7.31
C GLU A 108 4.80 -13.29 -7.89
N GLU A 109 3.61 -13.55 -7.33
CA GLU A 109 2.77 -14.68 -7.73
C GLU A 109 1.73 -14.33 -8.80
N ILE A 110 1.35 -13.05 -8.92
CA ILE A 110 0.25 -12.63 -9.80
C ILE A 110 0.68 -11.49 -10.75
N PHE A 111 1.11 -10.35 -10.21
CA PHE A 111 1.29 -9.13 -10.99
C PHE A 111 2.47 -9.23 -11.95
N PHE A 112 3.67 -9.54 -11.47
CA PHE A 112 4.87 -9.68 -12.30
C PHE A 112 4.79 -10.87 -13.27
N PRO A 113 4.27 -12.06 -12.88
CA PRO A 113 3.99 -13.12 -13.84
C PRO A 113 3.06 -12.68 -14.98
N TRP A 114 2.04 -11.87 -14.69
CA TRP A 114 1.17 -11.32 -15.72
C TRP A 114 1.92 -10.32 -16.64
N ILE A 115 2.75 -9.43 -16.10
CA ILE A 115 3.60 -8.53 -16.90
C ILE A 115 4.54 -9.32 -17.84
N LYS A 116 5.15 -10.40 -17.33
CA LYS A 116 6.06 -11.30 -18.06
C LYS A 116 5.40 -11.99 -19.27
N THR A 117 4.06 -11.99 -19.37
CA THR A 117 3.36 -12.56 -20.53
C THR A 117 3.54 -11.75 -21.82
N ARG A 118 3.90 -10.46 -21.73
CA ARG A 118 4.00 -9.56 -22.90
C ARG A 118 5.32 -8.83 -23.05
N THR A 119 6.09 -8.69 -21.97
CA THR A 119 7.35 -7.96 -22.00
C THR A 119 8.40 -8.61 -21.11
N PRO A 120 9.69 -8.60 -21.50
CA PRO A 120 10.76 -9.02 -20.61
C PRO A 120 10.75 -8.17 -19.35
N TYR A 121 10.57 -8.83 -18.21
CA TYR A 121 10.64 -8.21 -16.89
C TYR A 121 12.10 -8.24 -16.41
N PRO A 122 12.66 -7.12 -15.93
CA PRO A 122 14.04 -7.09 -15.47
C PRO A 122 14.19 -7.72 -14.08
N GLU A 123 14.04 -9.06 -14.01
CA GLU A 123 14.08 -9.85 -12.76
C GLU A 123 15.30 -9.54 -11.88
N ARG A 124 16.47 -9.30 -12.49
CA ARG A 124 17.73 -9.09 -11.78
C ARG A 124 17.88 -7.73 -11.11
N LEU A 125 17.04 -6.75 -11.43
CA LEU A 125 17.04 -5.46 -10.73
C LEU A 125 16.30 -5.60 -9.39
N PHE A 126 15.18 -6.33 -9.35
CA PHE A 126 14.29 -6.36 -8.17
C PHE A 126 14.50 -7.57 -7.24
N SER A 127 14.79 -8.76 -7.78
CA SER A 127 14.67 -10.01 -7.01
C SER A 127 15.68 -10.17 -5.87
N LYS A 128 16.87 -9.56 -5.98
CA LYS A 128 17.87 -9.60 -4.90
C LYS A 128 17.48 -8.71 -3.72
N CYS A 129 16.80 -7.60 -4.00
CA CYS A 129 16.30 -6.69 -2.97
C CYS A 129 15.18 -7.36 -2.17
N HIS A 130 14.30 -8.14 -2.82
CA HIS A 130 13.16 -8.77 -2.15
C HIS A 130 13.58 -9.79 -1.10
N GLU A 131 14.49 -10.71 -1.44
CA GLU A 131 14.94 -11.75 -0.49
C GLU A 131 15.60 -11.14 0.77
N GLU A 132 16.43 -10.11 0.59
CA GLU A 132 17.11 -9.41 1.69
C GLU A 132 16.13 -8.60 2.55
N LEU A 133 15.16 -7.91 1.93
CA LEU A 133 14.09 -7.20 2.63
C LEU A 133 13.21 -8.16 3.44
N ILE A 134 12.76 -9.26 2.84
CA ILE A 134 11.96 -10.29 3.50
C ILE A 134 12.74 -10.93 4.65
N SER A 135 14.04 -11.20 4.48
CA SER A 135 14.90 -11.70 5.55
C SER A 135 14.97 -10.72 6.72
N THR A 136 15.15 -9.44 6.43
CA THR A 136 15.18 -8.36 7.44
C THR A 136 13.84 -8.23 8.16
N MET A 137 12.71 -8.33 7.45
CA MET A 137 11.38 -8.38 8.04
C MET A 137 11.18 -9.57 8.96
N LYS A 138 11.65 -10.77 8.57
CA LYS A 138 11.59 -11.98 9.40
C LYS A 138 12.41 -11.82 10.68
N GLN A 139 13.58 -11.20 10.60
CA GLN A 139 14.40 -10.89 11.79
C GLN A 139 13.65 -9.97 12.76
N MET A 140 13.08 -8.87 12.25
CA MET A 140 12.28 -7.95 13.08
C MET A 140 11.05 -8.65 13.67
N LYS A 141 10.37 -9.51 12.88
CA LYS A 141 9.24 -10.31 13.34
C LYS A 141 9.62 -11.22 14.50
N MET A 142 10.76 -11.92 14.42
CA MET A 142 11.25 -12.78 15.50
C MET A 142 11.50 -12.01 16.80
N ALA A 143 12.08 -10.81 16.71
CA ALA A 143 12.26 -9.94 17.87
C ALA A 143 10.92 -9.48 18.45
N CYS A 144 9.97 -9.07 17.61
CA CYS A 144 8.62 -8.74 18.03
C CYS A 144 7.91 -9.93 18.70
N GLU A 145 8.06 -11.14 18.17
CA GLU A 145 7.47 -12.34 18.78
C GLU A 145 8.08 -12.64 20.15
N SER A 146 9.40 -12.46 20.30
CA SER A 146 10.10 -12.54 21.58
C SER A 146 9.53 -11.53 22.58
N ILE A 147 9.37 -10.28 22.16
CA ILE A 147 8.75 -9.21 22.96
C ILE A 147 7.34 -9.61 23.41
N CYS A 148 6.51 -10.11 22.50
CA CYS A 148 5.15 -10.55 22.79
C CYS A 148 5.12 -11.70 23.80
N ARG A 149 6.00 -12.71 23.65
CA ARG A 149 6.11 -13.84 24.60
C ARG A 149 6.50 -13.38 26.00
N ASN A 150 7.36 -12.37 26.10
CA ASN A 150 7.82 -11.83 27.38
C ASN A 150 6.91 -10.71 27.94
N GLY A 151 5.83 -10.36 27.24
CA GLY A 151 4.94 -9.26 27.61
C GLY A 151 5.67 -7.92 27.76
N GLY A 152 6.66 -7.68 26.90
CA GLY A 152 7.46 -6.46 26.89
C GLY A 152 8.45 -6.30 28.04
N LYS A 153 8.66 -7.32 28.88
CA LYS A 153 9.61 -7.30 30.00
C LYS A 153 10.94 -7.95 29.61
N ASN A 154 12.06 -7.44 30.12
CA ASN A 154 13.39 -7.99 29.87
C ASN A 154 13.71 -8.13 28.36
N CYS A 155 13.24 -7.19 27.55
CA CYS A 155 13.34 -7.23 26.08
C CYS A 155 14.40 -6.27 25.51
N THR A 156 15.34 -5.78 26.32
CA THR A 156 16.35 -4.78 25.94
C THR A 156 17.11 -5.16 24.67
N ALA A 157 17.47 -6.44 24.50
CA ALA A 157 18.17 -6.92 23.31
C ALA A 157 17.29 -6.86 22.04
N ASP A 158 16.04 -7.30 22.13
CA ASP A 158 15.08 -7.26 21.03
C ASP A 158 14.76 -5.80 20.64
N ILE A 159 14.59 -4.91 21.63
CA ILE A 159 14.36 -3.48 21.41
C ILE A 159 15.56 -2.83 20.72
N SER A 160 16.78 -3.14 21.20
CA SER A 160 18.02 -2.65 20.58
C SER A 160 18.15 -3.13 19.14
N LEU A 161 17.78 -4.38 18.85
CA LEU A 161 17.73 -4.91 17.49
C LEU A 161 16.78 -4.09 16.63
N LEU A 162 15.53 -3.90 17.07
CA LEU A 162 14.52 -3.16 16.31
C LEU A 162 14.97 -1.72 16.02
N LYS A 163 15.49 -1.01 17.03
CA LYS A 163 15.99 0.37 16.89
C LYS A 163 17.13 0.49 15.87
N ASN A 164 17.98 -0.52 15.78
CA ASN A 164 19.11 -0.53 14.84
C ASN A 164 18.71 -1.01 13.44
N THR A 165 17.80 -1.98 13.33
CA THR A 165 17.41 -2.58 12.05
C THR A 165 16.40 -1.72 11.28
N ILE A 166 15.44 -1.10 11.97
CA ILE A 166 14.35 -0.35 11.32
C ILE A 166 14.84 0.77 10.39
N PRO A 167 15.81 1.63 10.76
CA PRO A 167 16.29 2.69 9.86
C PRO A 167 16.88 2.16 8.56
N THR A 168 17.66 1.07 8.64
CA THR A 168 18.25 0.41 7.48
C THR A 168 17.17 -0.23 6.62
N PHE A 169 16.25 -0.98 7.22
CA PHE A 169 15.10 -1.56 6.51
C PHE A 169 14.29 -0.51 5.75
N VAL A 170 13.96 0.61 6.39
CA VAL A 170 13.16 1.67 5.77
C VAL A 170 13.88 2.29 4.58
N ARG A 171 15.19 2.54 4.69
CA ARG A 171 15.99 3.03 3.56
C ARG A 171 15.95 2.05 2.38
N ASP A 172 16.19 0.77 2.65
CA ASP A 172 16.30 -0.25 1.61
C ASP A 172 14.93 -0.51 0.96
N MET A 173 13.86 -0.54 1.76
CA MET A 173 12.48 -0.65 1.26
C MET A 173 12.12 0.56 0.39
N ARG A 174 12.50 1.79 0.75
CA ARG A 174 12.25 2.97 -0.11
C ARG A 174 12.94 2.86 -1.47
N SER A 175 14.19 2.42 -1.51
CA SER A 175 14.92 2.19 -2.77
C SER A 175 14.17 1.20 -3.65
N HIS A 176 13.75 0.08 -3.07
CA HIS A 176 13.00 -0.94 -3.78
C HIS A 176 11.66 -0.41 -4.36
N LEU A 177 10.84 0.26 -3.54
CA LEU A 177 9.57 0.85 -4.02
C LEU A 177 9.80 1.92 -5.10
N GLN A 178 10.89 2.69 -5.00
CA GLN A 178 11.28 3.68 -6.02
C GLN A 178 11.61 3.00 -7.35
N GLU A 179 12.45 1.96 -7.33
CA GLU A 179 12.88 1.27 -8.56
C GLU A 179 11.68 0.68 -9.33
N GLU A 180 10.68 0.16 -8.61
CA GLU A 180 9.45 -0.35 -9.20
C GLU A 180 8.60 0.76 -9.81
N GLU A 181 8.40 1.86 -9.10
CA GLU A 181 7.67 3.04 -9.58
C GLU A 181 8.34 3.70 -10.81
N GLU A 182 9.66 3.62 -10.94
CA GLU A 182 10.38 4.12 -12.12
C GLU A 182 10.21 3.21 -13.34
N SER A 183 10.10 1.89 -13.13
CA SER A 183 10.22 0.90 -14.20
C SER A 183 8.88 0.36 -14.68
N ILE A 184 7.99 0.03 -13.75
CA ILE A 184 6.76 -0.72 -14.03
C ILE A 184 5.73 0.12 -14.77
N PRO A 185 5.42 1.38 -14.39
CA PRO A 185 4.40 2.16 -15.09
C PRO A 185 4.66 2.33 -16.59
N ALA A 186 5.93 2.50 -17.01
CA ALA A 186 6.30 2.58 -18.42
C ALA A 186 6.02 1.28 -19.20
N LEU A 187 6.30 0.12 -18.59
CA LEU A 187 5.97 -1.19 -19.16
C LEU A 187 4.45 -1.39 -19.24
N MET A 188 3.72 -1.01 -18.19
CA MET A 188 2.27 -1.09 -18.11
C MET A 188 1.61 -0.33 -19.25
N ARG A 189 1.97 0.93 -19.46
CA ARG A 189 1.45 1.77 -20.56
C ARG A 189 1.76 1.21 -21.94
N SER A 190 2.92 0.59 -22.11
CA SER A 190 3.40 0.13 -23.41
C SER A 190 2.75 -1.19 -23.86
N HIS A 191 2.27 -2.01 -22.92
CA HIS A 191 1.90 -3.40 -23.19
C HIS A 191 0.52 -3.83 -22.69
N PHE A 192 -0.14 -3.02 -21.87
CA PHE A 192 -1.39 -3.38 -21.20
C PHE A 192 -2.41 -2.23 -21.24
N THR A 193 -3.68 -2.56 -21.00
CA THR A 193 -4.74 -1.58 -20.79
C THR A 193 -5.18 -1.55 -19.34
N GLU A 194 -5.81 -0.44 -18.94
CA GLU A 194 -6.43 -0.28 -17.62
C GLU A 194 -7.47 -1.38 -17.32
N GLU A 195 -8.22 -1.84 -18.32
CA GLU A 195 -9.19 -2.93 -18.13
C GLU A 195 -8.50 -4.27 -17.80
N GLU A 196 -7.32 -4.52 -18.37
CA GLU A 196 -6.54 -5.72 -18.11
C GLU A 196 -5.87 -5.67 -16.73
N GLU A 197 -5.40 -4.50 -16.32
CA GLU A 197 -4.87 -4.24 -14.98
C GLU A 197 -5.96 -4.44 -13.92
N ASN A 198 -7.14 -3.85 -14.11
CA ASN A 198 -8.27 -4.02 -13.18
C ASN A 198 -8.66 -5.49 -12.99
N LYS A 199 -8.66 -6.29 -14.06
CA LYS A 199 -8.90 -7.74 -13.99
C LYS A 199 -7.80 -8.48 -13.22
N THR A 200 -6.58 -7.96 -13.21
CA THR A 200 -5.44 -8.51 -12.47
C THR A 200 -5.52 -8.12 -11.00
N VAL A 201 -5.86 -6.87 -10.68
CA VAL A 201 -6.18 -6.41 -9.32
C VAL A 201 -7.31 -7.24 -8.72
N ASP A 202 -8.38 -7.51 -9.49
CA ASP A 202 -9.46 -8.39 -9.05
C ASP A 202 -8.99 -9.81 -8.68
N LYS A 203 -7.95 -10.33 -9.34
CA LYS A 203 -7.36 -11.63 -8.99
C LYS A 203 -6.55 -11.52 -7.70
N ILE A 204 -5.77 -10.45 -7.54
CA ILE A 204 -5.00 -10.17 -6.31
C ILE A 204 -5.94 -10.09 -5.10
N LEU A 205 -7.01 -9.30 -5.20
CA LEU A 205 -8.00 -9.16 -4.14
C LEU A 205 -8.70 -10.49 -3.80
N LYS A 206 -8.95 -11.35 -4.79
CA LYS A 206 -9.51 -12.69 -4.57
C LYS A 206 -8.51 -13.64 -3.92
N ALA A 207 -7.22 -13.56 -4.26
CA ALA A 207 -6.17 -14.40 -3.72
C ALA A 207 -5.86 -14.06 -2.26
N GLY A 208 -5.64 -12.78 -1.94
CA GLY A 208 -5.38 -12.33 -0.56
C GLY A 208 -6.61 -12.38 0.37
N GLY A 209 -7.80 -12.44 -0.21
CA GLY A 209 -9.06 -12.63 0.50
C GLY A 209 -9.37 -11.54 1.54
N LEU A 210 -10.13 -11.93 2.58
CA LEU A 210 -10.55 -11.00 3.64
C LEU A 210 -9.40 -10.58 4.56
N ALA A 211 -8.31 -11.34 4.60
CA ALA A 211 -7.14 -11.03 5.42
C ALA A 211 -6.46 -9.74 4.91
N LEU A 212 -6.05 -9.73 3.64
CA LEU A 212 -5.47 -8.56 2.96
C LEU A 212 -6.39 -7.34 3.04
N THR A 213 -7.69 -7.55 2.78
CA THR A 213 -8.70 -6.50 2.85
C THR A 213 -8.80 -5.89 4.25
N LYS A 214 -8.59 -6.68 5.32
CA LYS A 214 -8.68 -6.20 6.70
C LYS A 214 -7.41 -5.51 7.17
N THR A 215 -6.24 -6.00 6.78
CA THR A 215 -4.95 -5.54 7.31
C THR A 215 -4.33 -4.41 6.50
N PHE A 216 -4.52 -4.40 5.17
CA PHE A 216 -3.82 -3.47 4.28
C PHE A 216 -4.72 -2.41 3.66
N LEU A 217 -5.91 -2.76 3.18
CA LEU A 217 -6.81 -1.79 2.53
C LEU A 217 -7.13 -0.56 3.42
N PRO A 218 -7.34 -0.66 4.75
CA PRO A 218 -7.52 0.53 5.58
C PRO A 218 -6.29 1.44 5.60
N ALA A 219 -5.08 0.87 5.58
CA ALA A 219 -3.84 1.64 5.47
C ALA A 219 -3.74 2.36 4.11
N ILE A 220 -4.15 1.70 3.02
CA ILE A 220 -4.25 2.29 1.67
C ILE A 220 -5.21 3.47 1.69
N LEU A 221 -6.44 3.27 2.16
CA LEU A 221 -7.45 4.33 2.19
C LEU A 221 -7.02 5.54 3.03
N LEU A 222 -6.49 5.31 4.23
CA LEU A 222 -6.02 6.40 5.09
C LEU A 222 -4.81 7.14 4.49
N SER A 223 -3.92 6.42 3.80
CA SER A 223 -2.81 7.06 3.09
C SER A 223 -3.33 7.92 1.94
N MET A 224 -4.22 7.37 1.10
CA MET A 224 -4.81 8.09 -0.02
C MET A 224 -5.53 9.37 0.40
N GLN A 225 -6.17 9.41 1.56
CA GLN A 225 -6.80 10.63 2.07
C GLN A 225 -5.80 11.79 2.28
N LEU A 226 -4.50 11.50 2.42
CA LEU A 226 -3.48 12.52 2.60
C LEU A 226 -3.03 13.13 1.28
N TRP A 227 -2.94 12.33 0.21
CA TRP A 227 -2.29 12.76 -1.04
C TRP A 227 -3.18 12.68 -2.27
N MET A 228 -4.36 12.05 -2.21
CA MET A 228 -5.34 12.06 -3.30
C MET A 228 -6.29 13.25 -3.14
N THR A 229 -6.81 13.79 -4.25
CA THR A 229 -7.85 14.82 -4.14
C THR A 229 -9.14 14.22 -3.57
N PRO A 230 -9.99 15.01 -2.88
CA PRO A 230 -11.25 14.51 -2.33
C PRO A 230 -12.15 13.84 -3.37
N GLU A 231 -12.17 14.37 -4.60
CA GLU A 231 -12.96 13.84 -5.71
C GLU A 231 -12.44 12.47 -6.16
N SER A 232 -11.14 12.35 -6.41
CA SER A 232 -10.52 11.07 -6.82
C SER A 232 -10.61 10.02 -5.72
N TYR A 233 -10.46 10.42 -4.45
CA TYR A 233 -10.63 9.52 -3.32
C TYR A 233 -12.07 8.97 -3.24
N ASP A 234 -13.08 9.84 -3.41
CA ASP A 234 -14.48 9.42 -3.41
C ASP A 234 -14.81 8.51 -4.60
N GLU A 235 -14.25 8.78 -5.77
CA GLU A 235 -14.37 7.92 -6.96
C GLU A 235 -13.77 6.53 -6.72
N PHE A 236 -12.56 6.44 -6.18
CA PHE A 236 -11.96 5.18 -5.76
C PHE A 236 -12.83 4.44 -4.72
N CYS A 237 -13.32 5.15 -3.70
CA CYS A 237 -14.20 4.54 -2.71
C CYS A 237 -15.53 4.04 -3.29
N LYS A 238 -15.98 4.60 -4.42
CA LYS A 238 -17.16 4.14 -5.16
C LYS A 238 -16.88 2.92 -6.03
N SER A 239 -15.65 2.74 -6.52
CA SER A 239 -15.29 1.58 -7.34
C SER A 239 -15.13 0.29 -6.53
N LEU A 240 -14.92 0.39 -5.21
CA LEU A 240 -14.82 -0.78 -4.33
C LEU A 240 -16.05 -1.70 -4.42
N PRO A 241 -15.88 -3.04 -4.55
CA PRO A 241 -16.98 -3.99 -4.56
C PRO A 241 -17.85 -3.86 -3.31
N MET A 242 -19.19 -3.85 -3.45
CA MET A 242 -20.12 -3.56 -2.35
C MET A 242 -19.89 -4.37 -1.05
N PRO A 243 -19.62 -5.69 -1.08
CA PRO A 243 -19.29 -6.43 0.14
C PRO A 243 -18.01 -5.92 0.82
N ILE A 244 -16.98 -5.63 0.03
CA ILE A 244 -15.70 -5.09 0.52
C ILE A 244 -15.90 -3.69 1.07
N LYS A 245 -16.56 -2.81 0.31
CA LYS A 245 -16.92 -1.45 0.75
C LYS A 245 -17.65 -1.48 2.10
N HIS A 246 -18.65 -2.34 2.26
CA HIS A 246 -19.38 -2.48 3.51
C HIS A 246 -18.47 -2.90 4.66
N LEU A 247 -17.65 -3.94 4.45
CA LEU A 247 -16.75 -4.45 5.49
C LEU A 247 -15.70 -3.41 5.90
N THR A 248 -15.10 -2.75 4.92
CA THR A 248 -14.04 -1.76 5.12
C THR A 248 -14.55 -0.55 5.89
N PHE A 249 -15.58 0.13 5.41
CA PHE A 249 -16.04 1.37 6.06
C PHE A 249 -16.78 1.13 7.38
N LYS A 250 -17.44 -0.01 7.55
CA LYS A 250 -18.20 -0.29 8.77
C LYS A 250 -17.36 -0.90 9.88
N TYR A 251 -16.33 -1.68 9.55
CA TYR A 251 -15.56 -2.43 10.53
C TYR A 251 -14.06 -2.20 10.43
N TYR A 252 -13.44 -2.41 9.25
CA TYR A 252 -11.98 -2.46 9.17
C TYR A 252 -11.32 -1.10 9.34
N LEU A 253 -11.86 -0.05 8.74
CA LEU A 253 -11.32 1.30 8.87
C LEU A 253 -11.48 1.81 10.32
N PRO A 254 -12.66 1.72 10.96
CA PRO A 254 -12.78 1.99 12.38
C PRO A 254 -11.86 1.15 13.27
N ASP A 255 -11.69 -0.15 13.00
CA ASP A 255 -10.75 -1.00 13.74
C ASP A 255 -9.32 -0.52 13.57
N PHE A 256 -8.95 -0.11 12.35
CA PHE A 256 -7.63 0.41 12.06
C PHE A 256 -7.33 1.67 12.86
N GLU A 257 -8.27 2.61 12.90
CA GLU A 257 -8.15 3.84 13.67
C GLU A 257 -8.15 3.62 15.20
N ASN A 258 -9.02 2.72 15.69
CA ASN A 258 -9.21 2.52 17.14
C ASN A 258 -8.25 1.51 17.76
N VAL A 259 -7.59 0.68 16.94
CA VAL A 259 -6.73 -0.41 17.40
C VAL A 259 -5.34 -0.32 16.77
N VAL A 260 -5.26 -0.34 15.45
CA VAL A 260 -3.99 -0.51 14.73
C VAL A 260 -3.08 0.70 14.89
N ILE A 261 -3.61 1.91 14.67
CA ILE A 261 -2.87 3.16 14.82
C ILE A 261 -2.39 3.34 16.28
N PRO A 262 -3.24 3.22 17.32
CA PRO A 262 -2.78 3.31 18.71
C PRO A 262 -1.75 2.25 19.09
N MET A 263 -1.81 1.05 18.49
CA MET A 263 -0.79 0.03 18.72
C MET A 263 0.56 0.39 18.12
N ARG A 264 0.58 0.89 16.88
CA ARG A 264 1.78 1.42 16.22
C ARG A 264 2.40 2.55 17.04
N ASP A 265 1.58 3.51 17.42
CA ASP A 265 2.02 4.76 18.04
C ASP A 265 2.25 4.63 19.55
N ALA A 266 1.94 3.47 20.15
CA ALA A 266 2.07 3.18 21.57
C ALA A 266 3.39 3.67 22.21
N PRO A 267 4.56 3.52 21.57
CA PRO A 267 5.83 4.04 22.12
C PRO A 267 5.81 5.55 22.39
N THR A 268 5.11 6.32 21.56
CA THR A 268 5.01 7.79 21.65
C THR A 268 3.95 8.28 22.64
N LEU A 269 3.03 7.40 23.06
CA LEU A 269 1.93 7.76 23.94
C LEU A 269 2.39 7.89 25.41
N THR A 270 1.75 8.78 26.16
CA THR A 270 2.01 8.99 27.59
C THR A 270 1.22 8.06 28.50
N LYS A 271 0.16 7.43 27.98
CA LYS A 271 -0.71 6.50 28.69
C LYS A 271 -1.13 5.36 27.78
N GLU A 272 -1.38 4.19 28.37
CA GLU A 272 -1.84 3.02 27.63
C GLU A 272 -3.18 3.32 26.92
N PRO A 273 -3.27 3.10 25.60
CA PRO A 273 -4.49 3.37 24.85
C PRO A 273 -5.56 2.33 25.16
N LYS A 274 -6.82 2.77 25.20
CA LYS A 274 -7.97 1.85 25.28
C LYS A 274 -8.33 1.37 23.89
N LEU A 275 -7.80 0.22 23.50
CA LEU A 275 -8.11 -0.39 22.20
C LEU A 275 -9.54 -0.90 22.18
N LYS A 276 -10.32 -0.52 21.15
CA LYS A 276 -11.72 -0.93 21.01
C LYS A 276 -12.03 -1.35 19.58
N LYS A 277 -12.23 -2.66 19.38
CA LYS A 277 -12.75 -3.20 18.12
C LYS A 277 -14.23 -2.83 17.95
N VAL A 278 -14.64 -2.60 16.71
CA VAL A 278 -16.04 -2.49 16.30
C VAL A 278 -16.60 -3.90 16.15
N GLY A 279 -17.69 -4.20 16.87
CA GLY A 279 -18.31 -5.52 16.78
C GLY A 279 -18.89 -5.79 15.39
N CYS A 280 -18.36 -6.79 14.68
CA CYS A 280 -19.06 -7.39 13.54
C CYS A 280 -20.29 -8.14 14.11
N PHE A 281 -21.50 -7.84 13.63
CA PHE A 281 -22.80 -8.31 14.17
C PHE A 281 -23.01 -9.85 14.10
N GLY A 282 -22.19 -10.65 14.78
CA GLY A 282 -22.39 -12.10 14.93
C GLY A 282 -22.50 -12.89 13.62
N ILE A 283 -22.06 -12.32 12.48
CA ILE A 283 -22.13 -12.99 11.18
C ILE A 283 -21.04 -14.05 11.18
N ALA A 284 -21.43 -15.32 11.10
CA ALA A 284 -20.55 -16.50 11.20
C ALA A 284 -19.41 -16.54 10.15
N PHE A 285 -19.46 -15.69 9.13
CA PHE A 285 -18.42 -15.54 8.10
C PHE A 285 -17.35 -14.48 8.43
N CYS A 286 -17.50 -13.70 9.53
CA CYS A 286 -16.46 -12.81 10.07
C CYS A 286 -15.43 -13.64 10.88
N PHE A 287 -14.64 -14.49 10.22
CA PHE A 287 -13.52 -15.21 10.87
C PHE A 287 -12.29 -14.30 11.01
N PRO A 288 -11.67 -14.17 12.21
CA PRO A 288 -12.27 -14.12 13.53
C PRO A 288 -12.24 -12.69 14.10
N CYS A 289 -13.39 -12.23 14.59
CA CYS A 289 -13.49 -11.20 15.64
C CYS A 289 -13.08 -11.73 17.03
N ILE A 290 -12.30 -12.82 17.09
CA ILE A 290 -11.80 -13.44 18.32
C ILE A 290 -10.28 -13.33 18.30
N LEU A 291 -9.77 -12.39 19.10
CA LEU A 291 -8.54 -12.42 19.90
C LEU A 291 -8.53 -11.11 20.71
#